data_AF-A0A1R0GFB6-F1
#
_entry.id   AF-A0A1R0GFB6-F1
#
_cell.length_a   1.000
_cell.length_b   1.000
_cell.length_c   1.000
_cell.angle_alpha   90.00
_cell.angle_beta   90.00
_cell.angle_gamma   90.00
#
_symmetry.space_group_name_H-M   'P 1'
#
loop_
_entity.id
_entity.type
_entity.pdbx_description
1 polymer ?
#
loop_
_entity_poly.entity_id
_entity_poly.type
_entity_poly.pdbx_seq_one_letter_code
_entity_poly.pdbx_strand_id
1 'polypeptide(L)'
;MSKTLFGTVDITLDGETYTLKPTLGAVRTIEAHFGGLRGASQALNALSIDGCAVIIAGGAGLTGKAAEAVAEQVWQAGVIDVSIQLNAYLAALYNPKGPDAGKEKPAAA
;
A
#
# COMPACT_ATOMS: atom_id res chain seq x y z
N MET A 1 -8.83 -7.51 20.17
CA MET A 1 -8.42 -7.58 18.75
C MET A 1 -8.27 -6.15 18.24
N SER A 2 -7.06 -5.69 17.91
CA SER A 2 -6.84 -4.32 17.42
C SER A 2 -7.50 -4.15 16.06
N LYS A 3 -8.37 -3.14 15.92
CA LYS A 3 -9.21 -2.87 14.74
C LYS A 3 -8.41 -2.31 13.54
N THR A 4 -7.14 -2.68 13.41
CA THR A 4 -6.12 -2.06 12.52
C THR A 4 -5.65 -2.96 11.35
N LEU A 5 -6.47 -3.92 10.91
CA LEU A 5 -6.16 -4.76 9.74
C LEU A 5 -7.21 -4.67 8.63
N PHE A 6 -8.17 -3.74 8.74
CA PHE A 6 -9.13 -3.46 7.67
C PHE A 6 -8.38 -3.03 6.40
N GLY A 7 -8.68 -3.66 5.27
CA GLY A 7 -8.04 -3.34 3.99
C GLY A 7 -6.64 -3.93 3.82
N THR A 8 -6.34 -5.04 4.50
CA THR A 8 -5.21 -5.90 4.13
C THR A 8 -5.48 -6.51 2.75
N VAL A 9 -4.49 -6.47 1.88
CA VAL A 9 -4.59 -6.97 0.49
C VAL A 9 -3.42 -7.90 0.21
N ASP A 10 -3.71 -9.06 -0.37
CA ASP A 10 -2.68 -9.96 -0.89
C ASP A 10 -2.48 -9.67 -2.38
N ILE A 11 -1.22 -9.48 -2.79
CA ILE A 11 -0.82 -9.27 -4.18
C ILE A 11 0.10 -10.41 -4.57
N THR A 12 -0.18 -11.05 -5.70
CA THR A 12 0.68 -12.11 -6.22
C THR A 12 1.52 -11.57 -7.38
N LEU A 13 2.84 -11.65 -7.26
CA LEU A 13 3.81 -11.31 -8.31
C LEU A 13 4.69 -12.54 -8.54
N ASP A 14 4.77 -13.03 -9.78
CA ASP A 14 5.62 -14.17 -10.16
C ASP A 14 5.49 -15.41 -9.23
N GLY A 15 4.27 -15.69 -8.76
CA GLY A 15 4.00 -16.81 -7.85
C GLY A 15 4.36 -16.55 -6.37
N GLU A 16 4.94 -15.40 -6.04
CA GLU A 16 5.15 -14.94 -4.67
C GLU A 16 3.97 -14.06 -4.21
N THR A 17 3.45 -14.30 -3.01
CA THR A 17 2.35 -13.52 -2.44
C THR A 17 2.86 -12.54 -1.39
N TYR A 18 2.63 -11.25 -1.64
CA TYR A 18 2.89 -10.17 -0.71
C TYR A 18 1.61 -9.76 0.02
N THR A 19 1.60 -9.86 1.35
CA THR A 19 0.50 -9.35 2.18
C THR A 19 0.76 -7.91 2.59
N LEU A 20 0.01 -6.98 1.99
CA LEU A 20 0.12 -5.55 2.26
C LEU A 20 -0.82 -5.18 3.40
N LYS A 21 -0.25 -4.59 4.47
CA LYS A 21 -1.00 -4.20 5.67
C LYS A 21 -1.09 -2.67 5.77
N PRO A 22 -2.29 -2.09 5.92
CA PRO A 22 -2.47 -0.64 5.98
C PRO A 22 -2.13 -0.10 7.37
N THR A 23 -0.85 -0.12 7.70
CA THR A 23 -0.31 0.36 8.99
C THR A 23 0.22 1.78 8.87
N LEU A 24 0.35 2.49 10.00
CA LEU A 24 0.99 3.81 10.02
C LEU A 24 2.45 3.76 9.50
N GLY A 25 3.15 2.66 9.75
CA GLY A 25 4.50 2.45 9.21
C GLY A 25 4.51 2.40 7.69
N ALA A 26 3.60 1.62 7.10
CA ALA A 26 3.45 1.53 5.64
C ALA A 26 3.13 2.90 5.02
N VAL A 27 2.17 3.64 5.59
CA VAL A 27 1.82 4.99 5.14
C VAL A 27 3.05 5.89 5.14
N ARG A 28 3.79 5.95 6.26
CA ARG A 28 4.97 6.82 6.37
C ARG A 28 6.06 6.46 5.35
N THR A 29 6.31 5.18 5.12
CA THR A 29 7.28 4.72 4.11
C THR A 29 6.86 5.17 2.70
N ILE A 30 5.59 4.98 2.35
CA ILE A 30 5.04 5.38 1.06
C ILE A 30 5.08 6.91 0.89
N GLU A 31 4.61 7.65 1.90
CA GLU A 31 4.59 9.12 1.87
C GLU A 31 5.99 9.73 1.78
N ALA A 32 7.00 9.12 2.43
CA ALA A 32 8.38 9.57 2.35
C ALA A 32 8.93 9.54 0.92
N HIS A 33 8.45 8.61 0.09
CA HIS A 33 8.84 8.53 -1.31
C HIS A 33 8.03 9.47 -2.21
N PHE A 34 6.71 9.52 -2.04
CA PHE A 34 5.83 10.24 -2.97
C PHE A 34 5.47 11.67 -2.54
N GLY A 35 5.88 12.12 -1.35
CA GLY A 35 5.45 13.40 -0.78
C GLY A 35 3.99 13.40 -0.31
N GLY A 36 3.44 12.22 0.03
CA GLY A 36 2.06 12.03 0.47
C GLY A 36 1.28 10.98 -0.33
N LEU A 37 0.14 10.53 0.20
CA LEU A 37 -0.68 9.49 -0.46
C LEU A 37 -1.27 9.92 -1.82
N ARG A 38 -1.48 11.23 -2.03
CA ARG A 38 -1.89 11.73 -3.35
C ARG A 38 -0.81 11.47 -4.41
N GLY A 39 0.47 11.62 -4.07
CA GLY A 39 1.57 11.31 -4.98
C GLY A 39 1.60 9.82 -5.34
N ALA A 40 1.38 8.95 -4.36
CA ALA A 40 1.26 7.51 -4.59
C ALA A 40 0.11 7.16 -5.55
N SER A 41 -1.04 7.85 -5.43
CA SER A 41 -2.15 7.70 -6.36
C SER A 41 -1.82 8.15 -7.77
N GLN A 42 -1.10 9.26 -7.93
CA GLN A 42 -0.67 9.71 -9.25
C GLN A 42 0.28 8.71 -9.89
N ALA A 43 1.20 8.12 -9.13
CA ALA A 43 2.10 7.09 -9.62
C ALA A 43 1.35 5.83 -10.09
N LEU A 44 0.32 5.39 -9.36
CA LEU A 44 -0.56 4.30 -9.80
C LEU A 44 -1.30 4.64 -11.10
N ASN A 45 -1.90 5.84 -11.19
CA ASN A 45 -2.62 6.27 -12.40
C ASN A 45 -1.70 6.42 -13.61
N ALA A 46 -0.43 6.77 -13.39
CA ALA A 46 0.59 6.83 -14.42
C ALA A 46 1.16 5.46 -14.81
N LEU A 47 0.66 4.36 -14.22
CA LEU A 47 1.19 3.00 -14.40
C LEU A 47 2.70 2.92 -14.16
N SER A 48 3.19 3.63 -13.14
CA SER A 48 4.60 3.65 -12.77
C SER A 48 4.99 2.32 -12.12
N ILE A 49 5.96 1.61 -12.71
CA ILE A 49 6.52 0.37 -12.17
C ILE A 49 7.16 0.61 -10.80
N ASP A 50 8.05 1.61 -10.72
CA ASP A 50 8.68 2.01 -9.46
C ASP A 50 7.64 2.48 -8.44
N GLY A 51 6.62 3.18 -8.92
CA GLY A 51 5.46 3.60 -8.14
C GLY A 51 4.78 2.43 -7.44
N CYS A 52 4.40 1.42 -8.21
CA CYS A 52 3.81 0.18 -7.72
C CYS A 52 4.75 -0.56 -6.76
N ALA A 53 6.03 -0.68 -7.11
CA ALA A 53 7.02 -1.39 -6.31
C ALA A 53 7.21 -0.77 -4.92
N VAL A 54 7.28 0.56 -4.83
CA VAL A 54 7.38 1.28 -3.55
C VAL A 54 6.14 1.06 -2.69
N ILE A 55 4.94 1.07 -3.28
CA ILE A 55 3.70 0.83 -2.54
C ILE A 55 3.65 -0.60 -2.00
N ILE A 56 4.04 -1.59 -2.81
CA ILE A 56 4.10 -3.00 -2.41
C ILE A 56 5.14 -3.19 -1.31
N ALA A 57 6.36 -2.70 -1.49
CA ALA A 57 7.42 -2.81 -0.49
C ALA A 57 7.04 -2.13 0.83
N GLY A 58 6.49 -0.91 0.76
CA GLY A 58 6.01 -0.19 1.95
C GLY A 58 4.87 -0.90 2.66
N GLY A 59 3.91 -1.45 1.90
CA GLY A 59 2.76 -2.15 2.46
C GLY A 59 3.08 -3.53 3.04
N ALA A 60 4.01 -4.25 2.43
CA ALA A 60 4.49 -5.55 2.92
C ALA A 60 5.61 -5.41 3.98
N GLY A 61 6.12 -4.19 4.21
CA GLY A 61 7.20 -3.93 5.16
C GLY A 61 8.58 -4.44 4.70
N LEU A 62 8.80 -4.52 3.39
CA LEU A 62 10.06 -4.95 2.79
C LEU A 62 11.12 -3.84 2.88
N THR A 63 12.39 -4.25 2.98
CA THR A 63 13.54 -3.35 3.02
C THR A 63 14.73 -3.95 2.27
N GLY A 64 15.71 -3.10 1.92
CA GLY A 64 16.94 -3.52 1.23
C GLY A 64 16.66 -4.26 -0.08
N LYS A 65 17.44 -5.31 -0.35
CA LYS A 65 17.36 -6.10 -1.59
C LYS A 65 15.96 -6.66 -1.89
N ALA A 66 15.19 -7.00 -0.85
CA ALA A 66 13.83 -7.51 -1.03
C ALA A 66 12.90 -6.44 -1.59
N ALA A 67 13.05 -5.18 -1.18
CA ALA A 67 12.29 -4.06 -1.74
C ALA A 67 12.75 -3.72 -3.17
N GLU A 68 14.06 -3.78 -3.43
CA GLU A 68 14.64 -3.51 -4.75
C GLU A 68 14.16 -4.52 -5.82
N ALA A 69 13.99 -5.79 -5.45
CA ALA A 69 13.57 -6.85 -6.37
C ALA A 69 12.12 -6.68 -6.88
N VAL A 70 11.26 -5.95 -6.15
CA VAL A 70 9.83 -5.83 -6.47
C VAL A 70 9.61 -5.16 -7.82
N ALA A 71 10.45 -4.19 -8.20
CA ALA A 71 10.28 -3.47 -9.48
C ALA A 71 10.35 -4.41 -10.69
N GLU A 72 11.31 -5.33 -10.69
CA GLU A 72 11.43 -6.35 -11.74
C GLU A 72 10.19 -7.26 -11.74
N GLN A 73 9.72 -7.70 -10.56
CA GLN A 73 8.54 -8.55 -10.47
C GLN A 73 7.26 -7.85 -10.97
N VAL A 74 7.10 -6.55 -10.68
CA VAL A 74 6.00 -5.74 -11.20
C VAL A 74 6.07 -5.62 -12.72
N TRP A 75 7.27 -5.48 -13.28
CA TRP A 75 7.48 -5.47 -14.73
C TRP A 75 7.06 -6.81 -15.36
N GLN A 76 7.53 -7.93 -14.81
CA GLN A 76 7.20 -9.27 -15.31
C GLN A 76 5.71 -9.59 -15.19
N ALA A 77 5.07 -9.18 -14.09
CA ALA A 77 3.64 -9.40 -13.86
C ALA A 77 2.73 -8.50 -14.73
N GLY A 78 3.27 -7.41 -15.29
CA GLY A 78 2.50 -6.41 -16.01
C GLY A 78 1.91 -5.34 -15.07
N VAL A 79 2.37 -4.11 -15.24
CA VAL A 79 2.05 -3.00 -14.32
C VAL A 79 0.54 -2.67 -14.25
N ILE A 80 -0.21 -2.92 -15.32
CA ILE A 80 -1.66 -2.68 -15.34
C ILE A 80 -2.39 -3.58 -14.34
N ASP A 81 -2.10 -4.87 -14.35
CA ASP A 81 -2.74 -5.87 -13.47
C ASP A 81 -2.35 -5.65 -12.01
N VAL A 82 -1.09 -5.26 -11.77
CA VAL A 82 -0.60 -4.88 -10.44
C VAL A 82 -1.30 -3.60 -9.95
N SER A 83 -1.41 -2.58 -10.80
CA SER A 83 -2.02 -1.30 -10.41
C SER A 83 -3.50 -1.45 -10.01
N ILE A 84 -4.25 -2.33 -10.68
CA ILE A 84 -5.65 -2.61 -10.38
C ILE A 84 -5.77 -3.18 -8.94
N GLN A 85 -4.89 -4.13 -8.58
CA GLN A 85 -4.86 -4.71 -7.23
C GLN A 85 -4.50 -3.67 -6.17
N LEU A 86 -3.55 -2.77 -6.48
CA LEU A 86 -3.08 -1.75 -5.56
C LEU A 86 -4.11 -0.64 -5.25
N ASN A 87 -5.08 -0.41 -6.12
CA ASN A 87 -6.12 0.60 -5.87
C ASN A 87 -6.93 0.30 -4.59
N ALA A 88 -7.24 -0.97 -4.32
CA ALA A 88 -7.94 -1.37 -3.10
C ALA A 88 -7.10 -1.10 -1.84
N TYR A 89 -5.80 -1.37 -1.92
CA TYR A 89 -4.88 -1.11 -0.83
C TYR A 89 -4.73 0.40 -0.56
N LEU A 90 -4.55 1.22 -1.60
CA LEU A 90 -4.43 2.66 -1.44
C LEU A 90 -5.73 3.28 -0.88
N ALA A 91 -6.90 2.76 -1.27
CA ALA A 91 -8.18 3.15 -0.66
C ALA A 91 -8.22 2.87 0.85
N ALA A 92 -7.67 1.75 1.29
CA ALA A 92 -7.54 1.44 2.71
C ALA A 92 -6.58 2.38 3.45
N LEU A 93 -5.51 2.85 2.81
CA LEU A 93 -4.60 3.84 3.39
C LEU A 93 -5.26 5.21 3.57
N TYR A 94 -6.16 5.61 2.67
CA TYR A 94 -6.94 6.84 2.83
C TYR A 94 -7.92 6.79 3.99
N ASN A 95 -8.43 5.60 4.32
CA ASN A 95 -9.43 5.41 5.37
C ASN A 95 -9.19 4.11 6.16
N PRO A 96 -8.13 4.06 7.00
CA PRO A 96 -7.73 2.83 7.69
C PRO A 96 -8.71 2.39 8.80
N LYS A 97 -9.68 3.25 9.17
CA LYS A 97 -10.79 2.88 10.09
C LYS A 97 -11.89 2.05 9.39
N GLY A 98 -11.87 1.96 8.07
CA GLY A 98 -12.92 1.32 7.28
C GLY A 98 -14.26 2.05 7.33
N PRO A 99 -15.38 1.35 7.07
CA PRO A 99 -16.72 1.96 7.07
C PRO A 99 -17.20 2.39 8.47
N ASP A 100 -16.54 1.94 9.54
CA ASP A 100 -16.87 2.32 10.90
C ASP A 100 -16.61 3.82 11.16
N ALA A 101 -17.40 4.43 12.04
CA ALA A 101 -17.28 5.85 12.40
C ALA A 101 -15.96 6.23 13.14
N GLY A 102 -15.09 5.26 13.44
CA GLY A 102 -13.95 5.45 14.35
C GLY A 102 -14.40 5.41 15.81
N LYS A 103 -13.47 5.45 16.77
CA LYS A 103 -13.84 5.57 18.19
C LYS A 103 -14.43 6.96 18.45
N GLU A 104 -15.47 7.04 19.28
CA GLU A 104 -15.99 8.33 19.74
C GLU A 104 -14.85 9.17 20.34
N LYS A 105 -14.81 10.45 19.96
CA LYS A 105 -13.86 11.42 20.51
C LYS A 105 -14.06 11.43 22.03
N PRO A 106 -12.98 11.32 22.85
CA PRO A 106 -13.13 11.45 24.29
C PRO A 106 -13.80 12.79 24.60
N ALA A 107 -14.80 12.77 25.47
CA ALA A 107 -15.49 13.98 25.91
C ALA A 107 -14.46 15.01 26.36
N ALA A 108 -14.60 16.26 25.91
CA ALA A 108 -13.76 17.34 26.39
C ALA A 108 -13.92 17.42 27.92
N ALA A 109 -12.81 17.33 28.64
CA ALA A 109 -12.77 17.49 30.09
C ALA A 109 -13.10 18.93 30.49
#